data_AF-A0A2T7TB97-F1
#
_entry.id   AF-A0A2T7TB97-F1
#
_cell.length_a   1.000
_cell.length_b   1.000
_cell.length_c   1.000
_cell.angle_alpha   90.00
_cell.angle_beta   90.00
_cell.angle_gamma   90.00
#
_symmetry.space_group_name_H-M   'P 1'
#
loop_
_entity.id
_entity.type
_entity.pdbx_description
1 polymer ?
#
loop_
_entity_poly.entity_id
_entity_poly.type
_entity_poly.pdbx_seq_one_letter_code
_entity_poly.pdbx_strand_id
1 'polypeptide(L)'
;MTDGIPGAIPVGSYLFLTHFCASSPEAAGLERALLADLGTGRFRTLEEITAYFDGLELVDPGVTYLPLWRPEEPVEPPLTVGQSLMAGGLALKV
;
A
#
# COMPACT_ATOMS: atom_id res chain seq x y z
N MET A 1 3.54 6.28 13.12
CA MET A 1 3.58 4.79 13.22
C MET A 1 4.56 4.16 12.22
N THR A 2 5.48 4.93 11.62
CA THR A 2 6.66 4.41 10.91
C THR A 2 7.96 5.03 11.41
N ASP A 3 7.88 5.82 12.48
CA ASP A 3 8.97 6.64 13.01
C ASP A 3 10.23 5.83 13.42
N GLY A 4 10.20 4.50 13.30
CA GLY A 4 11.34 3.61 13.53
C GLY A 4 11.88 2.84 12.32
N ILE A 5 11.11 2.56 11.26
CA ILE A 5 11.59 1.62 10.21
C ILE A 5 12.69 2.25 9.34
N PRO A 6 12.53 3.46 8.77
CA PRO A 6 13.57 4.10 7.95
C PRO A 6 14.87 4.43 8.72
N GLY A 7 14.79 4.52 10.06
CA GLY A 7 15.95 4.73 10.93
C GLY A 7 16.61 3.44 11.42
N ALA A 8 15.95 2.29 11.27
CA ALA A 8 16.44 1.00 11.74
C ALA A 8 17.15 0.17 10.66
N ILE A 9 17.12 0.59 9.39
CA ILE A 9 17.70 -0.16 8.27
C ILE A 9 18.94 0.56 7.68
N PRO A 10 20.01 -0.18 7.32
CA PRO A 10 21.19 0.41 6.66
C PRO A 10 20.88 1.04 5.30
N VAL A 11 21.70 2.01 4.89
CA VAL A 11 21.74 2.53 3.50
C VAL A 11 21.97 1.37 2.51
N GLY A 12 21.24 1.39 1.40
CA GLY A 12 21.18 0.32 0.40
C GLY A 12 20.07 -0.71 0.64
N SER A 13 19.35 -0.64 1.76
CA SER A 13 18.23 -1.54 2.06
C SER A 13 16.97 -1.14 1.31
N TYR A 14 16.08 -2.10 1.06
CA TYR A 14 14.75 -1.86 0.51
C TYR A 14 13.65 -2.08 1.54
N LEU A 15 12.62 -1.24 1.50
CA LEU A 15 11.35 -1.45 2.18
C LEU A 15 10.28 -1.78 1.14
N PHE A 16 9.69 -2.96 1.25
CA PHE A 16 8.48 -3.33 0.51
C PHE A 16 7.29 -3.38 1.48
N LEU A 17 6.23 -2.64 1.17
CA LEU A 17 5.02 -2.59 1.99
C LEU A 17 3.79 -2.77 1.11
N THR A 18 2.87 -3.61 1.56
CA THR A 18 1.49 -3.70 1.04
C THR A 18 0.50 -3.45 2.16
N HIS A 19 -0.62 -2.81 1.86
CA HIS A 19 -1.58 -2.41 2.87
C HIS A 19 -3.01 -2.36 2.29
N PHE A 20 -4.01 -2.70 3.11
CA PHE A 20 -5.41 -2.53 2.73
C PHE A 20 -5.74 -1.05 2.49
N CYS A 21 -6.31 -0.75 1.33
CA CYS A 21 -6.61 0.61 0.90
C CYS A 21 -8.09 0.92 1.09
N ALA A 22 -8.39 2.08 1.66
CA ALA A 22 -9.72 2.68 1.65
C ALA A 22 -10.00 3.28 0.25
N SER A 23 -10.05 2.42 -0.78
CA SER A 23 -10.07 2.80 -2.19
C SER A 23 -11.38 3.40 -2.69
N SER A 24 -12.48 3.14 -1.97
CA SER A 24 -13.83 3.52 -2.36
C SER A 24 -14.78 3.49 -1.15
N PRO A 25 -15.94 4.16 -1.20
CA PRO A 25 -16.98 4.00 -0.18
C PRO A 25 -17.40 2.54 0.03
N GLU A 26 -17.42 1.74 -1.03
CA GLU A 26 -17.75 0.31 -1.00
C GLU A 26 -16.72 -0.50 -0.20
N ALA A 27 -15.45 -0.06 -0.16
CA ALA A 27 -14.40 -0.70 0.63
C ALA A 27 -14.69 -0.68 2.15
N ALA A 28 -15.52 0.25 2.65
CA ALA A 28 -15.87 0.32 4.07
C ALA A 28 -16.69 -0.88 4.55
N GLY A 29 -17.52 -1.47 3.68
CA GLY A 29 -18.25 -2.71 3.98
C GLY A 29 -17.29 -3.89 4.12
N LEU A 30 -16.31 -3.96 3.22
CA LEU A 30 -15.29 -4.98 3.19
C LEU A 30 -14.31 -4.86 4.36
N GLU A 31 -13.94 -3.63 4.75
CA GLU A 31 -13.16 -3.37 5.97
C GLU A 31 -13.87 -3.96 7.19
N ARG A 32 -15.16 -3.66 7.40
CA ARG A 32 -15.91 -4.23 8.54
C ARG A 32 -15.92 -5.76 8.54
N ALA A 33 -16.11 -6.38 7.37
CA ALA A 33 -16.13 -7.83 7.25
C ALA A 33 -14.75 -8.44 7.55
N LEU A 34 -13.68 -7.87 7.00
CA LEU A 34 -12.31 -8.34 7.23
C LEU A 34 -11.86 -8.13 8.66
N LEU A 35 -12.18 -6.99 9.28
CA LEU A 35 -11.82 -6.73 10.67
C LEU A 35 -12.58 -7.59 11.67
N ALA A 36 -13.81 -8.03 11.33
CA ALA A 36 -14.53 -9.00 12.15
C ALA A 36 -13.81 -10.36 12.21
N ASP A 37 -13.11 -10.75 11.13
CA ASP A 37 -12.34 -11.98 11.04
C ASP A 37 -10.91 -11.84 11.59
N LEU A 38 -10.22 -10.76 11.21
CA LEU A 38 -8.83 -10.48 11.62
C LEU A 38 -8.71 -9.97 13.07
N GLY A 39 -9.81 -9.55 13.68
CA GLY A 39 -9.89 -9.00 15.04
C GLY A 39 -9.41 -7.56 15.18
N THR A 40 -8.43 -7.12 14.39
CA THR A 40 -7.93 -5.73 14.39
C THR A 40 -7.31 -5.35 13.05
N GLY A 41 -7.24 -4.05 12.79
CA GLY A 41 -6.71 -3.46 11.56
C GLY A 41 -7.39 -2.14 11.23
N ARG A 42 -6.92 -1.50 10.17
CA ARG A 42 -7.48 -0.25 9.64
C ARG A 42 -7.14 -0.15 8.17
N PHE A 43 -8.10 0.21 7.34
CA PHE A 43 -7.85 0.57 5.95
C PHE A 43 -7.33 2.01 5.90
N ARG A 44 -6.37 2.26 5.02
CA ARG A 44 -5.72 3.58 4.89
C ARG A 44 -5.90 4.15 3.49
N THR A 45 -5.91 5.46 3.36
CA THR A 45 -5.88 6.09 2.03
C THR A 45 -4.54 5.82 1.35
N LEU A 46 -4.47 5.99 0.02
CA LEU A 46 -3.20 5.90 -0.71
C LEU A 46 -2.15 6.88 -0.15
N GLU A 47 -2.59 8.07 0.27
CA GLU A 47 -1.71 9.09 0.87
C GLU A 47 -1.15 8.64 2.22
N GLU A 48 -1.99 8.07 3.10
CA GLU A 48 -1.56 7.52 4.38
C GLU A 48 -0.61 6.33 4.20
N ILE A 49 -0.82 5.51 3.17
CA ILE A 49 0.09 4.40 2.82
C ILE A 49 1.42 4.96 2.30
N THR A 50 1.37 6.02 1.48
CA THR A 50 2.56 6.66 0.92
C THR A 50 3.44 7.28 2.01
N ALA A 51 2.85 7.86 3.04
CA ALA A 51 3.57 8.44 4.19
C ALA A 51 4.44 7.40 4.96
N TYR A 52 4.19 6.10 4.78
CA TYR A 52 5.06 5.08 5.36
C TYR A 52 6.46 5.02 4.74
N PHE A 53 6.63 5.62 3.56
CA PHE A 53 7.89 5.71 2.84
C PHE A 53 8.60 7.05 3.05
N ASP A 54 8.11 7.91 3.94
CA ASP A 54 8.74 9.21 4.23
C ASP A 54 10.22 9.03 4.60
N GLY A 55 11.10 9.77 3.91
CA GLY A 55 12.55 9.69 4.09
C GLY A 55 13.23 8.51 3.38
N LEU A 56 12.52 7.81 2.50
CA LEU A 56 13.05 6.82 1.55
C LEU A 56 12.81 7.29 0.11
N GLU A 57 13.59 6.75 -0.83
CA GLU A 57 13.40 7.01 -2.26
C GLU A 57 12.47 5.94 -2.86
N LEU A 58 11.26 6.35 -3.27
CA LEU A 58 10.29 5.46 -3.90
C LEU A 58 10.79 4.97 -5.26
N VAL A 59 10.70 3.67 -5.47
CA VAL A 59 10.98 3.02 -6.75
C VAL A 59 9.72 3.08 -7.62
N ASP A 60 9.87 3.47 -8.88
CA ASP A 60 8.78 3.51 -9.87
C ASP A 60 7.99 2.19 -9.92
N PRO A 61 6.65 2.22 -9.91
CA PRO A 61 5.75 3.38 -10.08
C PRO A 61 5.41 4.15 -8.79
N GLY A 62 6.13 3.92 -7.69
CA GLY A 62 5.80 4.45 -6.37
C GLY A 62 4.72 3.60 -5.69
N VAL A 63 3.79 4.26 -5.00
CA VAL A 63 2.68 3.60 -4.30
C VAL A 63 1.43 3.62 -5.19
N THR A 64 0.91 2.43 -5.51
CA THR A 64 -0.28 2.26 -6.34
C THR A 64 -1.05 1.00 -5.92
N TYR A 65 -2.21 0.75 -6.52
CA TYR A 65 -2.94 -0.51 -6.35
C TYR A 65 -2.13 -1.68 -6.91
N LEU A 66 -2.12 -2.82 -6.22
CA LEU A 66 -1.24 -3.95 -6.56
C LEU A 66 -1.32 -4.42 -8.02
N PRO A 67 -2.51 -4.51 -8.66
CA PRO A 67 -2.60 -4.89 -10.07
C PRO A 67 -1.88 -3.93 -11.02
N LEU A 68 -1.71 -2.65 -10.63
CA LEU A 68 -1.03 -1.64 -11.43
C LEU A 68 0.49 -1.61 -11.19
N TRP A 69 1.01 -2.40 -10.24
CA TRP A 69 2.42 -2.38 -9.90
C TRP A 69 3.22 -3.30 -10.82
N ARG A 70 3.81 -2.70 -11.87
CA ARG A 70 4.62 -3.40 -12.90
C ARG A 70 3.95 -4.67 -13.46
N PRO A 71 2.72 -4.56 -14.00
CA PRO A 71 2.03 -5.72 -14.53
C PRO A 71 2.69 -6.24 -15.81
N GLU A 72 2.59 -7.54 -16.06
CA GLU A 72 3.08 -8.16 -17.29
C GLU A 72 2.22 -7.79 -18.51
N GLU A 73 0.94 -7.53 -18.28
CA GLU A 73 -0.03 -7.12 -19.30
C GLU A 73 -0.75 -5.83 -18.86
N PRO A 74 -1.25 -5.00 -19.80
CA PRO A 74 -2.02 -3.81 -19.45
C PRO A 74 -3.24 -4.15 -18.59
N VAL A 75 -3.41 -3.43 -17.48
CA VAL A 75 -4.61 -3.53 -16.65
C VAL A 75 -5.62 -2.48 -17.11
N GLU A 76 -6.79 -2.94 -17.54
CA GLU A 76 -7.86 -2.06 -18.02
C GLU A 76 -8.61 -1.41 -16.85
N PRO A 77 -8.79 -0.08 -16.85
CA PRO A 77 -9.66 0.60 -15.90
C PRO A 77 -11.15 0.50 -16.29
N PRO A 78 -12.09 0.67 -15.34
CA PRO A 78 -11.85 0.89 -13.92
C PRO A 78 -11.48 -0.41 -13.18
N LEU A 79 -10.67 -0.30 -12.13
CA LEU A 79 -10.39 -1.43 -11.25
C LEU A 79 -11.66 -1.83 -10.49
N THR A 80 -11.85 -3.13 -10.29
CA THR A 80 -12.85 -3.64 -9.35
C THR A 80 -12.49 -3.26 -7.91
N VAL A 81 -13.48 -3.35 -7.00
CA VAL A 81 -13.25 -3.16 -5.56
C VAL A 81 -12.17 -4.12 -5.04
N GLY A 82 -12.18 -5.38 -5.51
CA GLY A 82 -11.14 -6.35 -5.15
C GLY A 82 -9.75 -5.98 -5.67
N GLN A 83 -9.64 -5.52 -6.92
CA GLN A 83 -8.37 -5.07 -7.51
C GLN A 83 -7.80 -3.82 -6.85
N SER A 84 -8.65 -2.95 -6.31
CA SER A 84 -8.25 -1.74 -5.58
C SER A 84 -8.17 -1.93 -4.06
N LEU A 85 -8.37 -3.16 -3.56
CA LEU A 85 -8.44 -3.44 -2.11
C LEU A 85 -7.09 -3.27 -1.41
N MET A 86 -5.99 -3.47 -2.13
CA MET A 86 -4.64 -3.35 -1.59
C MET A 86 -3.81 -2.41 -2.46
N ALA A 87 -3.01 -1.60 -1.80
CA ALA A 87 -1.97 -0.79 -2.41
C ALA A 87 -0.61 -1.16 -1.84
N GLY A 88 0.45 -0.87 -2.57
CA GLY A 88 1.80 -1.13 -2.12
C GLY A 88 2.83 -0.35 -2.91
N GLY A 89 4.05 -0.36 -2.38
CA GLY A 89 5.20 0.31 -2.98
C GLY A 89 6.51 -0.28 -2.48
N LEU A 90 7.57 0.03 -3.20
CA LEU A 90 8.94 -0.34 -2.88
C LEU A 90 9.75 0.95 -2.76
N ALA A 91 10.58 1.06 -1.73
CA ALA A 91 11.49 2.19 -1.58
C ALA A 91 12.90 1.75 -1.20
N LEU A 92 13.89 2.52 -1.64
CA LEU A 92 15.30 2.37 -1.31
C LEU A 92 15.67 3.32 -0.17
N LYS A 93 16.44 2.83 0.79
CA LYS A 93 17.14 3.67 1.76
C LYS A 93 18.43 4.16 1.12
N VAL A 94 18.47 5.45 0.79
CA VAL A 94 19.68 6.15 0.32
C VAL A 94 20.46 6.79 1.47
#